data_AF-A0A4P0YI89-F1
#
_entry.id   AF-A0A4P0YI89-F1
#
_cell.length_a   1.000
_cell.length_b   1.000
_cell.length_c   1.000
_cell.angle_alpha   90.00
_cell.angle_beta   90.00
_cell.angle_gamma   90.00
#
_symmetry.space_group_name_H-M   'P 1'
#
loop_
_entity.id
_entity.type
_entity.pdbx_description
1 polymer ?
#
loop_
_entity_poly.entity_id
_entity_poly.type
_entity_poly.pdbx_seq_one_letter_code
_entity_poly.pdbx_strand_id
1 'polypeptide(L)'
;MSVAAGNKNHLIRLIAVVLTGILAGPVRHGFGTNFTRDSAPGFWLQLWADRSVRCHFYRASRSRPGHAASWAIVAGGAVAGFGWWLLGRYGQRRVSIAAAVANPCAPMPAGTTTIHALLQIVTVALGSPLGREVAPREMGALGAGMVARKLRLLEDETRTLIACGAGAGLAAVYNVPLAGALFSLEVMLLSFSWEKTLAAIMTSAIAAWTATLGLGDESQYHFVSSALPHSFLWWAILAGPILGTGAWLFRKATSAARSRVRSNWQMPVFCLLGFSLLAILSLYFPELPGNGKGPMQLALSDGLPLSMVAVLLVLKMVVILAVLRGGAEGGLLTQGWRWADWSACCSARSGSSASLAVIKAASLWWGRPRFSPPPCRCR
;
A
#
# COMPACT_ATOMS: atom_id res chain seq x y z
N MET A 1 0.33 44.41 -18.04
CA MET A 1 0.78 43.12 -18.62
C MET A 1 1.30 42.12 -17.57
N SER A 2 1.69 42.52 -16.35
CA SER A 2 2.16 41.60 -15.27
C SER A 2 1.04 40.73 -14.64
N VAL A 3 -0.16 41.29 -14.42
CA VAL A 3 -1.29 40.57 -13.80
C VAL A 3 -1.82 39.42 -14.69
N ALA A 4 -1.85 39.62 -16.02
CA ALA A 4 -2.29 38.59 -16.97
C ALA A 4 -1.32 37.41 -17.06
N ALA A 5 -0.01 37.66 -16.91
CA ALA A 5 1.01 36.61 -16.86
C ALA A 5 0.93 35.80 -15.55
N GLY A 6 0.69 36.48 -14.41
CA GLY A 6 0.44 35.81 -13.12
C GLY A 6 -0.81 34.93 -13.15
N ASN A 7 -1.92 35.42 -13.69
CA ASN A 7 -3.18 34.67 -13.75
C ASN A 7 -3.08 33.41 -14.65
N LYS A 8 -2.34 33.51 -15.77
CA LYS A 8 -2.08 32.37 -16.66
C LYS A 8 -1.28 31.27 -15.95
N ASN A 9 -0.32 31.63 -15.10
CA ASN A 9 0.47 30.66 -14.34
C ASN A 9 -0.37 29.95 -13.26
N HIS A 10 -1.26 30.68 -12.57
CA HIS A 10 -2.18 30.08 -11.60
C HIS A 10 -3.16 29.10 -12.26
N LEU A 11 -3.70 29.45 -13.43
CA LEU A 11 -4.59 28.57 -14.18
C LEU A 11 -3.88 27.27 -14.60
N ILE A 12 -2.64 27.36 -15.09
CA ILE A 12 -1.84 26.18 -15.46
C ILE A 12 -1.59 25.28 -14.24
N ARG A 13 -1.23 25.84 -13.09
CA ARG A 13 -1.05 25.09 -11.84
C ARG A 13 -2.32 24.37 -11.41
N LEU A 14 -3.47 25.05 -11.49
CA LEU A 14 -4.76 24.47 -11.14
C LEU A 14 -5.15 23.32 -12.08
N ILE A 15 -4.95 23.50 -13.39
CA ILE A 15 -5.14 22.44 -14.40
C ILE A 15 -4.24 21.25 -14.08
N ALA A 16 -2.97 21.48 -13.71
CA ALA A 16 -2.04 20.42 -13.37
C ALA A 16 -2.52 19.59 -12.16
N VAL A 17 -3.02 20.24 -11.12
CA VAL A 17 -3.59 19.61 -9.92
C VAL A 17 -4.82 18.76 -10.28
N VAL A 18 -5.76 19.33 -11.04
CA VAL A 18 -6.98 18.63 -11.44
C VAL A 18 -6.67 17.41 -12.32
N LEU A 19 -5.82 17.58 -13.33
CA LEU A 19 -5.39 16.47 -14.21
C LEU A 19 -4.69 15.37 -13.43
N THR A 20 -3.84 15.73 -12.46
CA THR A 20 -3.14 14.76 -11.60
C THR A 20 -4.12 13.95 -10.76
N GLY A 21 -5.11 14.61 -10.14
CA GLY A 21 -6.14 13.92 -9.37
C GLY A 21 -6.96 12.95 -10.24
N ILE A 22 -7.39 13.41 -11.42
CA ILE A 22 -8.17 12.59 -12.37
C ILE A 22 -7.37 11.38 -12.88
N LEU A 23 -6.08 11.55 -13.19
CA LEU A 23 -5.23 10.45 -13.66
C LEU A 23 -4.91 9.43 -12.56
N ALA A 24 -4.86 9.85 -11.30
CA ALA A 24 -4.57 8.96 -10.17
C ALA A 24 -5.77 8.08 -9.77
N GLY A 25 -7.01 8.55 -9.97
CA GLY A 25 -8.24 7.83 -9.59
C GLY A 25 -8.42 6.45 -10.23
N PRO A 26 -8.34 6.33 -11.58
CA PRO A 26 -8.52 5.07 -12.31
C PRO A 26 -7.59 3.94 -11.88
N VAL A 27 -6.49 4.27 -11.21
CA VAL A 27 -5.55 3.26 -10.73
C VAL A 27 -6.23 2.33 -9.72
N ARG A 28 -7.24 2.78 -8.97
CA ARG A 28 -8.03 1.89 -8.10
C ARG A 28 -8.81 0.82 -8.90
N HIS A 29 -9.33 1.15 -10.09
CA HIS A 29 -10.11 0.22 -10.92
C HIS A 29 -9.28 -0.94 -11.44
N GLY A 30 -8.00 -0.70 -11.78
CA GLY A 30 -7.05 -1.76 -12.13
C GLY A 30 -6.83 -2.78 -11.01
N PHE A 31 -7.05 -2.38 -9.75
CA PHE A 31 -7.03 -3.26 -8.57
C PHE A 31 -8.40 -3.84 -8.19
N GLY A 32 -9.50 -3.32 -8.75
CA GLY A 32 -10.86 -3.58 -8.26
C GLY A 32 -11.81 -4.27 -9.25
N THR A 33 -11.70 -4.06 -10.56
CA THR A 33 -12.81 -4.40 -11.48
C THR A 33 -12.46 -5.19 -12.74
N ASN A 34 -11.22 -5.21 -13.22
CA ASN A 34 -10.94 -5.76 -14.57
C ASN A 34 -10.31 -7.15 -14.61
N PHE A 35 -9.84 -7.69 -13.48
CA PHE A 35 -9.35 -9.07 -13.41
C PHE A 35 -10.43 -10.08 -12.97
N THR A 36 -11.66 -9.59 -12.73
CA THR A 36 -12.78 -10.34 -12.14
C THR A 36 -13.65 -11.07 -13.15
N ARG A 37 -13.54 -10.77 -14.45
CA ARG A 37 -14.48 -11.32 -15.44
C ARG A 37 -14.01 -12.58 -16.17
N ASP A 38 -12.77 -12.67 -16.67
CA ASP A 38 -12.53 -13.65 -17.76
C ASP A 38 -11.30 -14.58 -17.66
N SER A 39 -10.48 -14.63 -16.59
CA SER A 39 -9.20 -15.40 -16.72
C SER A 39 -8.54 -16.07 -15.49
N ALA A 40 -9.18 -16.26 -14.33
CA ALA A 40 -8.55 -17.04 -13.24
C ALA A 40 -9.57 -17.72 -12.31
N PRO A 41 -9.26 -18.90 -11.73
CA PRO A 41 -10.19 -19.64 -10.89
C PRO A 41 -10.47 -18.92 -9.55
N GLY A 42 -11.53 -18.10 -9.57
CA GLY A 42 -12.61 -17.89 -8.58
C GLY A 42 -12.32 -17.63 -7.10
N PHE A 43 -11.37 -18.32 -6.46
CA PHE A 43 -11.38 -18.46 -4.99
C PHE A 43 -10.95 -17.19 -4.24
N TRP A 44 -9.87 -16.53 -4.68
CA TRP A 44 -9.38 -15.30 -4.03
C TRP A 44 -10.03 -14.04 -4.59
N LEU A 45 -10.48 -14.06 -5.85
CA LEU A 45 -11.13 -12.92 -6.51
C LEU A 45 -12.55 -12.63 -5.99
N GLN A 46 -13.29 -13.64 -5.51
CA GLN A 46 -14.61 -13.43 -4.88
C GLN A 46 -14.51 -12.81 -3.48
N LEU A 47 -13.40 -13.01 -2.77
CA LEU A 47 -13.09 -12.31 -1.51
C LEU A 47 -12.78 -10.82 -1.72
N TRP A 48 -12.50 -10.42 -2.96
CA TRP A 48 -12.14 -9.05 -3.33
C TRP A 48 -13.32 -8.19 -3.80
N ALA A 49 -14.44 -8.79 -4.22
CA ALA A 49 -15.43 -8.08 -5.05
C ALA A 49 -16.78 -7.72 -4.39
N ASP A 50 -17.27 -8.33 -3.30
CA ASP A 50 -18.66 -8.04 -2.89
C ASP A 50 -19.05 -8.10 -1.39
N ARG A 51 -19.79 -7.03 -1.02
CA ARG A 51 -20.74 -6.68 0.06
C ARG A 51 -20.78 -7.32 1.45
N SER A 52 -20.11 -8.42 1.78
CA SER A 52 -20.31 -9.03 3.11
C SER A 52 -19.13 -9.87 3.59
N VAL A 53 -18.04 -9.15 3.90
CA VAL A 53 -16.77 -9.68 4.44
C VAL A 53 -16.97 -10.61 5.65
N ARG A 54 -18.06 -10.48 6.40
CA ARG A 54 -18.32 -11.27 7.61
C ARG A 54 -18.86 -12.68 7.34
N CYS A 55 -19.78 -12.85 6.37
CA CYS A 55 -20.46 -14.14 6.13
C CYS A 55 -19.71 -15.03 5.13
N HIS A 56 -19.08 -14.46 4.10
CA HIS A 56 -18.33 -15.24 3.12
C HIS A 56 -16.96 -15.67 3.64
N PHE A 57 -16.24 -14.83 4.39
CA PHE A 57 -14.94 -15.21 4.97
C PHE A 57 -15.09 -16.36 5.99
N TYR A 58 -16.12 -16.33 6.84
CA TYR A 58 -16.36 -17.36 7.85
C TYR A 58 -16.84 -18.71 7.25
N ARG A 59 -17.54 -18.68 6.11
CA ARG A 59 -17.84 -19.89 5.32
C ARG A 59 -16.60 -20.38 4.56
N ALA A 60 -15.80 -19.46 4.01
CA ALA A 60 -14.60 -19.77 3.23
C ALA A 60 -13.45 -20.33 4.09
N SER A 61 -13.30 -19.91 5.36
CA SER A 61 -12.32 -20.48 6.30
C SER A 61 -12.66 -21.92 6.71
N ARG A 62 -13.93 -22.35 6.56
CA ARG A 62 -14.37 -23.73 6.82
C ARG A 62 -14.24 -24.65 5.60
N SER A 63 -14.26 -24.12 4.38
CA SER A 63 -13.92 -24.88 3.18
C SER A 63 -12.41 -24.92 3.02
N ARG A 64 -11.80 -26.11 3.04
CA ARG A 64 -10.38 -26.30 2.69
C ARG A 64 -10.07 -25.50 1.42
N PRO A 65 -8.97 -24.73 1.36
CA PRO A 65 -8.56 -24.11 0.11
C PRO A 65 -8.51 -25.20 -0.95
N GLY A 66 -9.34 -25.09 -1.98
CA GLY A 66 -9.28 -26.04 -3.08
C GLY A 66 -7.88 -26.00 -3.68
N HIS A 67 -7.42 -27.11 -4.27
CA HIS A 67 -6.12 -27.16 -4.94
C HIS A 67 -5.89 -25.98 -5.89
N ALA A 68 -6.96 -25.47 -6.53
CA ALA A 68 -6.94 -24.26 -7.37
C ALA A 68 -6.42 -23.00 -6.67
N ALA A 69 -6.74 -22.79 -5.39
CA ALA A 69 -6.29 -21.64 -4.60
C ALA A 69 -4.78 -21.69 -4.32
N SER A 70 -4.26 -22.88 -4.00
CA SER A 70 -2.82 -23.12 -3.81
C SER A 70 -2.07 -22.98 -5.14
N TRP A 71 -2.63 -23.49 -6.24
CA TRP A 71 -2.06 -23.31 -7.58
C TRP A 71 -1.99 -21.84 -7.99
N ALA A 72 -3.00 -21.04 -7.66
CA ALA A 72 -2.97 -19.59 -7.93
C ALA A 72 -1.83 -18.89 -7.18
N ILE A 73 -1.59 -19.23 -5.91
CA ILE A 73 -0.48 -18.67 -5.12
C ILE A 73 0.87 -19.06 -5.72
N VAL A 74 1.04 -20.34 -6.10
CA VAL A 74 2.28 -20.82 -6.73
C VAL A 74 2.50 -20.13 -8.09
N ALA A 75 1.45 -19.99 -8.90
CA ALA A 75 1.50 -19.21 -10.14
C ALA A 75 1.87 -17.75 -9.87
N GLY A 76 1.37 -17.15 -8.79
CA GLY A 76 1.78 -15.83 -8.31
C GLY A 76 3.27 -15.73 -8.05
N GLY A 77 3.89 -16.77 -7.48
CA GLY A 77 5.34 -16.87 -7.28
C GLY A 77 6.13 -16.95 -8.58
N ALA A 78 5.64 -17.72 -9.56
CA ALA A 78 6.26 -17.82 -10.88
C ALA A 78 6.20 -16.48 -11.63
N VAL A 79 5.02 -15.83 -11.64
CA VAL A 79 4.81 -14.51 -12.25
C VAL A 79 5.68 -13.45 -11.56
N ALA A 80 5.67 -13.40 -10.23
CA ALA A 80 6.51 -12.52 -9.44
C ALA A 80 8.00 -12.70 -9.77
N GLY A 81 8.49 -13.93 -9.60
CA GLY A 81 9.89 -14.28 -9.75
C GLY A 81 10.40 -13.99 -11.16
N PHE A 82 9.71 -14.50 -12.18
CA PHE A 82 10.11 -14.32 -13.57
C PHE A 82 9.90 -12.88 -14.05
N GLY A 83 8.80 -12.24 -13.66
CA GLY A 83 8.47 -10.87 -14.05
C GLY A 83 9.48 -9.86 -13.51
N TRP A 84 9.83 -9.91 -12.22
CA TRP A 84 10.80 -8.97 -11.65
C TRP A 84 12.23 -9.28 -12.06
N TRP A 85 12.54 -10.55 -12.34
CA TRP A 85 13.82 -10.95 -12.92
C TRP A 85 13.98 -10.39 -14.36
N LEU A 86 12.99 -10.58 -15.23
CA LEU A 86 12.97 -10.01 -16.58
C LEU A 86 13.04 -8.47 -16.54
N LEU A 87 12.26 -7.83 -15.67
CA LEU A 87 12.27 -6.39 -15.51
C LEU A 87 13.64 -5.88 -15.01
N GLY A 88 14.33 -6.65 -14.17
CA GLY A 88 15.69 -6.34 -13.73
C GLY A 88 16.75 -6.53 -14.82
N ARG A 89 16.53 -7.46 -15.75
CA ARG A 89 17.47 -7.79 -16.84
C ARG A 89 17.32 -6.89 -18.07
N TYR A 90 16.08 -6.56 -18.45
CA TYR A 90 15.77 -5.82 -19.68
C TYR A 90 15.24 -4.40 -19.41
N GLY A 91 14.82 -4.10 -18.19
CA GLY A 91 14.28 -2.79 -17.84
C GLY A 91 15.36 -1.75 -17.51
N GLN A 92 15.03 -0.48 -17.73
CA GLN A 92 15.75 0.67 -17.19
C GLN A 92 15.79 0.66 -15.65
N ARG A 93 16.79 1.32 -15.08
CA ARG A 93 16.90 1.48 -13.61
C ARG A 93 15.66 2.18 -13.07
N ARG A 94 14.95 1.51 -12.16
CA ARG A 94 13.76 2.04 -11.49
C ARG A 94 14.15 3.24 -10.62
N VAL A 95 13.41 4.33 -10.77
CA VAL A 95 13.51 5.51 -9.91
C VAL A 95 12.40 5.42 -8.87
N SER A 96 12.77 5.43 -7.58
CA SER A 96 11.78 5.44 -6.51
C SER A 96 11.05 6.80 -6.47
N ILE A 97 9.83 6.82 -5.94
CA ILE A 97 9.06 8.07 -5.80
C ILE A 97 9.86 9.13 -5.03
N ALA A 98 10.52 8.72 -3.94
CA ALA A 98 11.36 9.62 -3.15
C ALA A 98 12.53 10.19 -3.96
N ALA A 99 13.16 9.39 -4.83
CA ALA A 99 14.21 9.87 -5.72
C ALA A 99 13.67 10.82 -6.81
N ALA A 100 12.47 10.57 -7.33
CA ALA A 100 11.80 11.44 -8.30
C ALA A 100 11.37 12.78 -7.68
N VAL A 101 10.97 12.78 -6.40
CA VAL A 101 10.69 14.01 -5.65
C VAL A 101 11.98 14.76 -5.31
N ALA A 102 13.07 14.05 -5.02
CA ALA A 102 14.37 14.67 -4.73
C ALA A 102 15.03 15.30 -5.97
N ASN A 103 14.90 14.65 -7.14
CA ASN A 103 15.44 15.13 -8.40
C ASN A 103 14.35 15.16 -9.48
N PRO A 104 13.49 16.19 -9.51
CA PRO A 104 12.36 16.27 -10.45
C PRO A 104 12.80 16.33 -11.92
N CYS A 105 14.04 16.76 -12.18
CA CYS A 105 14.66 16.78 -13.51
C CYS A 105 14.89 15.37 -14.10
N ALA A 106 15.00 14.33 -13.26
CA ALA A 106 15.19 12.96 -13.72
C ALA A 106 13.81 12.25 -13.85
N PRO A 107 13.27 12.06 -15.08
CA PRO A 107 11.95 11.49 -15.24
C PRO A 107 11.92 10.01 -14.83
N MET A 108 10.83 9.61 -14.16
CA MET A 108 10.58 8.19 -13.93
C MET A 108 10.39 7.47 -15.27
N PRO A 109 11.07 6.34 -15.51
CA PRO A 109 10.96 5.60 -16.75
C PRO A 109 9.58 4.93 -16.87
N ALA A 110 8.73 5.49 -17.75
CA ALA A 110 7.31 5.14 -17.81
C ALA A 110 7.07 3.65 -18.09
N GLY A 111 7.77 3.06 -19.06
CA GLY A 111 7.60 1.65 -19.43
C GLY A 111 7.90 0.71 -18.25
N THR A 112 9.06 0.85 -17.63
CA THR A 112 9.45 -0.01 -16.50
C THR A 112 8.62 0.21 -15.26
N THR A 113 8.22 1.44 -14.96
CA THR A 113 7.38 1.76 -13.80
C THR A 113 5.98 1.17 -13.99
N THR A 114 5.40 1.28 -15.18
CA THR A 114 4.09 0.70 -15.49
C THR A 114 4.13 -0.83 -15.42
N ILE A 115 5.14 -1.49 -16.01
CA ILE A 115 5.30 -2.95 -15.90
C ILE A 115 5.49 -3.36 -14.44
N HIS A 116 6.27 -2.60 -13.67
CA HIS A 116 6.46 -2.85 -12.23
C HIS A 116 5.14 -2.77 -11.46
N ALA A 117 4.34 -1.74 -11.73
CA ALA A 117 3.04 -1.55 -11.09
C ALA A 117 2.04 -2.65 -11.46
N LEU A 118 1.98 -3.03 -12.75
CA LEU A 118 1.15 -4.14 -13.22
C LEU A 118 1.56 -5.47 -12.58
N LEU A 119 2.86 -5.73 -12.43
CA LEU A 119 3.34 -6.95 -11.80
C LEU A 119 2.95 -7.02 -10.32
N GLN A 120 2.97 -5.90 -9.60
CA GLN A 120 2.42 -5.82 -8.23
C GLN A 120 0.91 -6.11 -8.21
N ILE A 121 0.13 -5.56 -9.15
CA ILE A 121 -1.32 -5.82 -9.25
C ILE A 121 -1.60 -7.31 -9.43
N VAL A 122 -0.97 -7.93 -10.43
CA VAL A 122 -1.19 -9.34 -10.78
C VAL A 122 -0.77 -10.26 -9.64
N THR A 123 0.38 -10.01 -9.01
CA THR A 123 0.87 -10.86 -7.91
C THR A 123 0.01 -10.74 -6.65
N VAL A 124 -0.49 -9.54 -6.35
CA VAL A 124 -1.47 -9.33 -5.27
C VAL A 124 -2.79 -10.03 -5.57
N ALA A 125 -3.28 -9.97 -6.81
CA ALA A 125 -4.49 -10.68 -7.23
C ALA A 125 -4.34 -12.22 -7.11
N LEU A 126 -3.13 -12.74 -7.32
CA LEU A 126 -2.79 -14.16 -7.16
C LEU A 126 -2.56 -14.59 -5.70
N GLY A 127 -2.81 -13.72 -4.73
CA GLY A 127 -2.77 -14.07 -3.30
C GLY A 127 -1.48 -13.70 -2.57
N SER A 128 -0.64 -12.84 -3.15
CA SER A 128 0.58 -12.35 -2.50
C SER A 128 0.29 -11.78 -1.09
N PRO A 129 1.17 -12.05 -0.11
CA PRO A 129 1.03 -11.54 1.25
C PRO A 129 1.38 -10.05 1.36
N LEU A 130 1.80 -9.41 0.25
CA LEU A 130 2.20 -8.02 0.19
C LEU A 130 0.99 -7.08 0.02
N GLY A 131 1.18 -5.81 0.37
CA GLY A 131 0.19 -4.75 0.26
C GLY A 131 0.03 -4.21 -1.16
N ARG A 132 -1.10 -3.53 -1.41
CA ARG A 132 -1.54 -2.99 -2.71
C ARG A 132 -1.30 -1.49 -2.91
N GLU A 133 -0.52 -0.88 -2.01
CA GLU A 133 -0.39 0.58 -1.95
C GLU A 133 0.80 1.15 -2.72
N VAL A 134 1.78 0.35 -3.14
CA VAL A 134 2.99 0.88 -3.81
C VAL A 134 2.69 1.26 -5.25
N ALA A 135 2.21 0.31 -6.05
CA ALA A 135 1.85 0.52 -7.45
C ALA A 135 0.96 1.75 -7.72
N PRO A 136 -0.12 2.02 -6.95
CA PRO A 136 -0.92 3.22 -7.14
C PRO A 136 -0.18 4.53 -6.86
N ARG A 137 0.71 4.54 -5.86
CA ARG A 137 1.56 5.70 -5.58
C ARG A 137 2.57 5.91 -6.69
N GLU A 138 3.13 4.84 -7.26
CA GLU A 138 4.09 4.93 -8.37
C GLU A 138 3.42 5.40 -9.66
N MET A 139 2.24 4.88 -9.97
CA MET A 139 1.44 5.31 -11.12
C MET A 139 0.98 6.76 -10.97
N GLY A 140 0.53 7.16 -9.77
CA GLY A 140 0.17 8.54 -9.46
C GLY A 140 1.35 9.51 -9.59
N ALA A 141 2.51 9.14 -9.07
CA ALA A 141 3.75 9.92 -9.21
C ALA A 141 4.21 10.04 -10.67
N LEU A 142 4.15 8.92 -11.42
CA LEU A 142 4.48 8.88 -12.85
C LEU A 142 3.55 9.81 -13.65
N GLY A 143 2.24 9.69 -13.43
CA GLY A 143 1.22 10.53 -14.07
C GLY A 143 1.40 12.01 -13.78
N ALA A 144 1.61 12.37 -12.50
CA ALA A 144 1.96 13.74 -12.11
C ALA A 144 3.21 14.26 -12.82
N GLY A 145 4.28 13.46 -12.88
CA GLY A 145 5.50 13.83 -13.60
C GLY A 145 5.27 14.06 -15.10
N MET A 146 4.39 13.27 -15.73
CA MET A 146 4.01 13.47 -17.13
C MET A 146 3.21 14.75 -17.33
N VAL A 147 2.25 15.04 -16.46
CA VAL A 147 1.46 16.28 -16.48
C VAL A 147 2.35 17.50 -16.29
N ALA A 148 3.25 17.47 -15.30
CA ALA A 148 4.18 18.56 -15.02
C ALA A 148 5.08 18.88 -16.23
N ARG A 149 5.64 17.86 -16.89
CA ARG A 149 6.45 18.04 -18.10
C ARG A 149 5.63 18.57 -19.27
N LYS A 150 4.41 18.07 -19.47
CA LYS A 150 3.52 18.52 -20.56
C LYS A 150 3.14 19.99 -20.40
N LEU A 151 2.94 20.43 -19.16
CA LEU A 151 2.62 21.82 -18.81
C LEU A 151 3.85 22.71 -18.58
N ARG A 152 5.06 22.16 -18.73
CA ARG A 152 6.35 22.84 -18.55
C ARG A 152 6.45 23.57 -17.20
N LEU A 153 6.02 22.90 -16.14
CA LEU A 153 6.10 23.43 -14.78
C LEU A 153 7.55 23.58 -14.31
N LEU A 154 7.76 24.48 -13.36
CA LEU A 154 9.04 24.68 -12.69
C LEU A 154 9.43 23.46 -11.85
N GLU A 155 10.69 23.40 -11.42
CA GLU A 155 11.22 22.26 -10.68
C GLU A 155 10.51 22.04 -9.32
N ASP A 156 10.29 23.10 -8.53
CA ASP A 156 9.58 22.98 -7.24
C ASP A 156 8.09 22.64 -7.41
N GLU A 157 7.47 23.13 -8.49
CA GLU A 157 6.09 22.79 -8.85
C GLU A 157 5.98 21.32 -9.28
N THR A 158 6.93 20.85 -10.09
CA THR A 158 7.02 19.45 -10.52
C THR A 158 7.25 18.53 -9.32
N ARG A 159 8.17 18.92 -8.42
CA ARG A 159 8.40 18.21 -7.15
C ARG A 159 7.13 18.07 -6.34
N THR A 160 6.41 19.18 -6.17
CA THR A 160 5.14 19.22 -5.45
C THR A 160 4.11 18.32 -6.13
N LEU A 161 3.97 18.41 -7.45
CA LEU A 161 2.98 17.65 -8.19
C LEU A 161 3.27 16.13 -8.15
N ILE A 162 4.53 15.70 -8.27
CA ILE A 162 4.93 14.28 -8.15
C ILE A 162 4.59 13.75 -6.75
N ALA A 163 4.91 14.51 -5.70
CA ALA A 163 4.56 14.15 -4.32
C ALA A 163 3.04 14.06 -4.11
N CYS A 164 2.29 15.05 -4.58
CA CYS A 164 0.84 15.08 -4.55
C CYS A 164 0.24 13.92 -5.37
N GLY A 165 0.81 13.57 -6.52
CA GLY A 165 0.39 12.42 -7.34
C GLY A 165 0.58 11.10 -6.61
N ALA A 166 1.69 10.93 -5.88
CA ALA A 166 1.90 9.78 -5.02
C ALA A 166 0.84 9.71 -3.90
N GLY A 167 0.55 10.82 -3.22
CA GLY A 167 -0.50 10.88 -2.19
C GLY A 167 -1.91 10.66 -2.75
N ALA A 168 -2.20 11.19 -3.94
CA ALA A 168 -3.45 11.00 -4.65
C ALA A 168 -3.68 9.52 -5.00
N GLY A 169 -2.64 8.80 -5.43
CA GLY A 169 -2.70 7.35 -5.62
C GLY A 169 -3.00 6.61 -4.31
N LEU A 170 -2.44 7.05 -3.18
CA LEU A 170 -2.76 6.48 -1.86
C LEU A 170 -4.22 6.76 -1.45
N ALA A 171 -4.69 8.00 -1.66
CA ALA A 171 -6.05 8.42 -1.38
C ALA A 171 -7.07 7.61 -2.20
N ALA A 172 -6.84 7.45 -3.50
CA ALA A 172 -7.70 6.66 -4.40
C ALA A 172 -7.82 5.21 -3.92
N VAL A 173 -6.71 4.57 -3.54
CA VAL A 173 -6.67 3.16 -3.12
C VAL A 173 -7.49 2.90 -1.86
N TYR A 174 -7.40 3.79 -0.87
CA TYR A 174 -8.00 3.60 0.45
C TYR A 174 -9.31 4.35 0.66
N ASN A 175 -9.72 5.21 -0.28
CA ASN A 175 -10.81 6.16 -0.10
C ASN A 175 -10.61 7.09 1.12
N VAL A 176 -9.36 7.52 1.37
CA VAL A 176 -9.01 8.39 2.51
C VAL A 176 -8.21 9.61 2.01
N PRO A 177 -8.89 10.66 1.50
CA PRO A 177 -8.22 11.80 0.86
C PRO A 177 -7.31 12.58 1.82
N LEU A 178 -7.71 12.75 3.08
CA LEU A 178 -6.89 13.44 4.08
C LEU A 178 -5.57 12.70 4.37
N ALA A 179 -5.59 11.36 4.41
CA ALA A 179 -4.38 10.57 4.62
C ALA A 179 -3.42 10.67 3.42
N GLY A 180 -3.94 10.73 2.19
CA GLY A 180 -3.14 10.98 0.99
C GLY A 180 -2.49 12.37 0.97
N ALA A 181 -3.24 13.39 1.42
CA ALA A 181 -2.73 14.75 1.54
C ALA A 181 -1.60 14.85 2.58
N LEU A 182 -1.82 14.31 3.79
CA LEU A 182 -0.79 14.28 4.84
C LEU A 182 0.44 13.47 4.43
N PHE A 183 0.25 12.34 3.74
CA PHE A 183 1.37 11.57 3.19
C PHE A 183 2.22 12.40 2.22
N SER A 184 1.59 13.22 1.37
CA SER A 184 2.31 14.10 0.44
C SER A 184 3.14 15.16 1.19
N LEU A 185 2.54 15.81 2.18
CA LEU A 185 3.16 16.93 2.91
C LEU A 185 4.25 16.46 3.87
N GLU A 186 3.95 15.44 4.67
CA GLU A 186 4.81 15.02 5.78
C GLU A 186 5.85 13.99 5.35
N VAL A 187 5.49 13.06 4.45
CA VAL A 187 6.38 11.93 4.09
C VAL A 187 7.17 12.21 2.82
N MET A 188 6.57 12.86 1.81
CA MET A 188 7.24 13.12 0.54
C MET A 188 7.93 14.49 0.50
N LEU A 189 7.24 15.56 0.94
CA LEU A 189 7.73 16.94 0.82
C LEU A 189 8.49 17.44 2.06
N LEU A 190 8.11 16.98 3.27
CA LEU A 190 8.61 17.50 4.54
C LEU A 190 8.48 19.04 4.64
N SER A 191 7.42 19.60 4.06
CA SER A 191 7.22 21.04 3.93
C SER A 191 5.73 21.38 3.97
N PHE A 192 5.37 22.36 4.80
CA PHE A 192 4.01 22.88 4.92
C PHE A 192 3.98 24.32 4.41
N SER A 193 3.60 24.50 3.15
CA SER A 193 3.23 25.81 2.61
C SER A 193 1.77 25.77 2.17
N TRP A 194 1.10 26.92 2.18
CA TRP A 194 -0.32 27.00 1.84
C TRP A 194 -0.63 26.42 0.45
N GLU A 195 0.20 26.74 -0.54
CA GLU A 195 0.08 26.24 -1.90
C GLU A 195 0.23 24.71 -1.98
N LYS A 196 1.24 24.14 -1.29
CA LYS A 196 1.50 22.69 -1.28
C LYS A 196 0.37 21.95 -0.57
N THR A 197 -0.15 22.51 0.51
CA THR A 197 -1.28 21.94 1.26
C THR A 197 -2.55 21.91 0.43
N LEU A 198 -2.90 23.01 -0.23
CA LEU A 198 -4.05 23.07 -1.13
C LEU A 198 -3.91 22.08 -2.29
N ALA A 199 -2.74 22.02 -2.93
CA ALA A 199 -2.48 21.05 -4.00
C ALA A 199 -2.63 19.61 -3.51
N ALA A 200 -2.09 19.26 -2.34
CA ALA A 200 -2.17 17.92 -1.77
C ALA A 200 -3.62 17.51 -1.42
N ILE A 201 -4.40 18.43 -0.82
CA ILE A 201 -5.81 18.18 -0.49
C ILE A 201 -6.63 18.02 -1.77
N MET A 202 -6.49 18.94 -2.73
CA MET A 202 -7.26 18.93 -3.97
C MET A 202 -6.96 17.69 -4.82
N THR A 203 -5.69 17.38 -5.07
CA THR A 203 -5.30 16.18 -5.82
C THR A 203 -5.82 14.90 -5.15
N SER A 204 -5.71 14.79 -3.82
CA SER A 204 -6.17 13.61 -3.08
C SER A 204 -7.69 13.47 -3.05
N ALA A 205 -8.42 14.58 -2.90
CA ALA A 205 -9.88 14.59 -2.92
C ALA A 205 -10.43 14.22 -4.31
N ILE A 206 -9.88 14.81 -5.37
CA ILE A 206 -10.26 14.49 -6.75
C ILE A 206 -9.94 13.04 -7.08
N ALA A 207 -8.78 12.52 -6.65
CA ALA A 207 -8.41 11.13 -6.87
C ALA A 207 -9.33 10.15 -6.11
N ALA A 208 -9.70 10.47 -4.86
CA ALA A 208 -10.66 9.67 -4.10
C ALA A 208 -12.05 9.68 -4.78
N TRP A 209 -12.56 10.85 -5.17
CA TRP A 209 -13.83 10.99 -5.89
C TRP A 209 -13.82 10.21 -7.21
N THR A 210 -12.81 10.41 -8.05
CA THR A 210 -12.75 9.70 -9.34
C THR A 210 -12.64 8.19 -9.17
N ALA A 211 -12.07 7.73 -8.06
CA ALA A 211 -12.05 6.32 -7.71
C ALA A 211 -13.42 5.77 -7.25
N THR A 212 -14.31 6.58 -6.66
CA THR A 212 -15.68 6.14 -6.30
C THR A 212 -16.56 5.96 -7.53
N LEU A 213 -16.33 6.73 -8.61
CA LEU A 213 -17.15 6.68 -9.84
C LEU A 213 -17.23 5.30 -10.52
N GLY A 214 -16.29 4.38 -10.28
CA GLY A 214 -16.42 3.01 -10.83
C GLY A 214 -16.35 1.87 -9.82
N LEU A 215 -16.26 2.15 -8.52
CA LEU A 215 -16.22 1.13 -7.46
C LEU A 215 -17.24 1.38 -6.32
N GLY A 216 -17.95 2.51 -6.35
CA GLY A 216 -18.86 2.93 -5.28
C GLY A 216 -18.17 3.60 -4.09
N ASP A 217 -18.97 4.12 -3.17
CA ASP A 217 -18.51 4.83 -1.97
C ASP A 217 -18.59 3.92 -0.73
N GLU A 218 -17.74 2.90 -0.71
CA GLU A 218 -17.67 1.96 0.42
C GLU A 218 -16.40 2.22 1.24
N SER A 219 -16.59 2.43 2.55
CA SER A 219 -15.50 2.51 3.51
C SER A 219 -14.81 1.16 3.65
N GLN A 220 -13.47 1.16 3.69
CA GLN A 220 -12.68 -0.07 3.87
C GLN A 220 -12.94 -0.77 5.20
N TYR A 221 -13.32 -0.01 6.23
CA TYR A 221 -13.56 -0.50 7.58
C TYR A 221 -14.78 0.20 8.17
N HIS A 222 -15.64 -0.56 8.83
CA HIS A 222 -16.78 -0.04 9.59
C HIS A 222 -16.46 -0.12 11.08
N PHE A 223 -16.49 1.04 11.75
CA PHE A 223 -16.27 1.15 13.19
C PHE A 223 -17.57 1.61 13.87
N VAL A 224 -17.85 1.05 15.04
CA VAL A 224 -18.85 1.59 15.96
C VAL A 224 -18.10 2.50 16.92
N SER A 225 -18.33 3.82 16.83
CA SER A 225 -17.70 4.80 17.71
C SER A 225 -18.42 4.82 19.05
N SER A 226 -17.82 4.24 20.09
CA SER A 226 -18.21 4.44 21.48
C SER A 226 -17.29 5.47 22.16
N ALA A 227 -17.81 6.17 23.17
CA ALA A 227 -17.02 7.07 23.99
C ALA A 227 -15.87 6.29 24.65
N LEU A 228 -14.63 6.73 24.42
CA LEU A 228 -13.44 6.08 24.95
C LEU A 228 -13.25 6.42 26.43
N PRO A 229 -13.12 5.43 27.33
CA PRO A 229 -12.83 5.71 28.73
C PRO A 229 -11.42 6.31 28.88
N HIS A 230 -11.22 7.18 29.88
CA HIS A 230 -9.92 7.83 30.15
C HIS A 230 -8.79 6.81 30.43
N SER A 231 -9.12 5.61 30.93
CA SER A 231 -8.18 4.49 31.11
C SER A 231 -7.49 4.05 29.80
N PHE A 232 -8.06 4.40 28.65
CA PHE A 232 -7.51 4.12 27.34
C PHE A 232 -6.21 4.87 27.06
N LEU A 233 -6.06 6.09 27.57
CA LEU A 233 -4.85 6.91 27.36
C LEU A 233 -3.62 6.22 27.95
N TRP A 234 -3.74 5.65 29.15
CA TRP A 234 -2.66 4.88 29.78
C TRP A 234 -2.25 3.66 28.96
N TRP A 235 -3.23 2.92 28.45
CA TRP A 235 -2.97 1.81 27.54
C TRP A 235 -2.28 2.23 26.24
N ALA A 236 -2.68 3.36 25.65
CA ALA A 236 -2.06 3.88 24.43
C ALA A 236 -0.60 4.30 24.66
N ILE A 237 -0.32 4.97 25.79
CA ILE A 237 1.04 5.37 26.19
C ILE A 237 1.94 4.16 26.38
N LEU A 238 1.45 3.10 27.03
CA LEU A 238 2.23 1.87 27.27
C LEU A 238 2.39 1.02 26.00
N ALA A 239 1.34 0.90 25.19
CA ALA A 239 1.38 0.12 23.95
C ALA A 239 2.22 0.80 22.86
N GLY A 240 2.28 2.14 22.83
CA GLY A 240 3.00 2.92 21.81
C GLY A 240 4.45 2.49 21.60
N PRO A 241 5.30 2.45 22.64
CA PRO A 241 6.69 1.99 22.53
C PRO A 241 6.82 0.53 22.07
N ILE A 242 5.95 -0.37 22.54
CA ILE A 242 5.98 -1.79 22.16
C ILE A 242 5.65 -1.96 20.67
N LEU A 243 4.63 -1.24 20.20
CA LEU A 243 4.24 -1.24 18.79
C LEU A 243 5.28 -0.57 17.90
N GLY A 244 5.82 0.58 18.35
CA GLY A 244 6.86 1.30 17.64
C GLY A 244 8.14 0.47 17.47
N THR A 245 8.56 -0.23 18.53
CA THR A 245 9.71 -1.15 18.46
C THR A 245 9.42 -2.34 17.55
N GLY A 246 8.21 -2.93 17.61
CA GLY A 246 7.77 -3.98 16.67
C GLY A 246 7.80 -3.53 15.20
N ALA A 247 7.29 -2.34 14.90
CA ALA A 247 7.35 -1.74 13.56
C ALA A 247 8.79 -1.51 13.10
N TRP A 248 9.63 -0.97 13.99
CA TRP A 248 11.03 -0.72 13.70
C TRP A 248 11.78 -2.02 13.37
N LEU A 249 11.55 -3.09 14.16
CA LEU A 249 12.12 -4.41 13.93
C LEU A 249 11.61 -5.01 12.61
N PHE A 250 10.30 -4.93 12.35
CA PHE A 250 9.71 -5.38 11.09
C PHE A 250 10.31 -4.66 9.88
N ARG A 251 10.50 -3.35 9.97
CA ARG A 251 11.17 -2.57 8.92
C ARG A 251 12.62 -3.00 8.73
N LYS A 252 13.36 -3.22 9.82
CA LYS A 252 14.76 -3.68 9.76
C LYS A 252 14.85 -5.06 9.10
N ALA A 253 13.97 -5.98 9.48
CA ALA A 253 13.91 -7.34 8.93
C ALA A 253 13.53 -7.34 7.44
N THR A 254 12.49 -6.61 7.05
CA THR A 254 12.05 -6.51 5.65
C THR A 254 13.07 -5.80 4.77
N SER A 255 13.74 -4.76 5.28
CA SER A 255 14.85 -4.10 4.59
C SER A 255 16.04 -5.04 4.39
N ALA A 256 16.42 -5.79 5.43
CA ALA A 256 17.49 -6.79 5.34
C ALA A 256 17.14 -7.95 4.39
N ALA A 257 15.87 -8.36 4.33
CA ALA A 257 15.42 -9.36 3.36
C ALA A 257 15.58 -8.87 1.91
N ARG A 258 15.16 -7.62 1.65
CA ARG A 258 15.27 -6.96 0.34
C ARG A 258 16.72 -6.72 -0.09
N SER A 259 17.60 -6.29 0.81
CA SER A 259 19.01 -6.01 0.47
C SER A 259 19.80 -7.27 0.11
N ARG A 260 19.34 -8.45 0.56
CA ARG A 260 20.00 -9.73 0.27
C ARG A 260 19.46 -10.40 -1.00
N VAL A 261 18.44 -9.85 -1.65
CA VAL A 261 17.82 -10.41 -2.87
C VAL A 261 18.91 -10.67 -3.91
N ARG A 262 18.89 -11.88 -4.50
CA ARG A 262 19.81 -12.21 -5.58
C ARG A 262 19.21 -11.72 -6.89
N SER A 263 19.99 -11.00 -7.70
CA SER A 263 19.58 -10.48 -9.02
C SER A 263 19.92 -11.42 -10.19
N ASN A 264 20.37 -12.64 -9.90
CA ASN A 264 20.77 -13.65 -10.88
C ASN A 264 19.58 -14.59 -11.22
N TRP A 265 19.85 -15.62 -12.02
CA TRP A 265 18.88 -16.68 -12.38
C TRP A 265 18.22 -17.37 -11.18
N GLN A 266 18.74 -17.21 -9.97
CA GLN A 266 18.15 -17.82 -8.78
C GLN A 266 16.94 -17.02 -8.24
N MET A 267 16.74 -15.77 -8.68
CA MET A 267 15.63 -14.92 -8.25
C MET A 267 14.27 -15.57 -8.47
N PRO A 268 13.93 -16.09 -9.67
CA PRO A 268 12.64 -16.74 -9.89
C PRO A 268 12.44 -17.97 -9.00
N VAL A 269 13.51 -18.74 -8.76
CA VAL A 269 13.46 -19.94 -7.91
C VAL A 269 13.17 -19.59 -6.45
N PHE A 270 13.88 -18.62 -5.88
CA PHE A 270 13.61 -18.21 -4.48
C PHE A 270 12.23 -17.58 -4.32
N CYS A 271 11.75 -16.83 -5.32
CA CYS A 271 10.41 -16.29 -5.32
C CYS A 271 9.36 -17.41 -5.32
N LEU A 272 9.52 -18.39 -6.22
CA LEU A 272 8.65 -19.56 -6.31
C LEU A 272 8.62 -20.33 -4.98
N LEU A 273 9.78 -20.60 -4.37
CA LEU A 273 9.87 -21.27 -3.06
C LEU A 273 9.12 -20.49 -1.96
N GLY A 274 9.23 -19.16 -1.92
CA GLY A 274 8.53 -18.33 -0.94
C GLY A 274 7.01 -18.39 -1.09
N PHE A 275 6.51 -18.39 -2.32
CA PHE A 275 5.07 -18.55 -2.61
C PHE A 275 4.59 -20.00 -2.44
N SER A 276 5.41 -21.01 -2.72
CA SER A 276 5.11 -22.40 -2.41
C SER A 276 4.98 -22.62 -0.91
N LEU A 277 5.85 -22.00 -0.10
CA LEU A 277 5.70 -22.01 1.37
C LEU A 277 4.36 -21.38 1.79
N LEU A 278 3.98 -20.24 1.21
CA LEU A 278 2.67 -19.63 1.47
C LEU A 278 1.52 -20.56 1.06
N ALA A 279 1.61 -21.20 -0.12
CA ALA A 279 0.59 -22.12 -0.60
C ALA A 279 0.41 -23.31 0.36
N ILE A 280 1.50 -23.90 0.86
CA ILE A 280 1.45 -24.99 1.84
C ILE A 280 0.86 -24.51 3.16
N LEU A 281 1.34 -23.39 3.71
CA LEU A 281 0.82 -22.86 4.96
C LEU A 281 -0.65 -22.45 4.85
N SER A 282 -1.11 -22.02 3.68
CA SER A 282 -2.51 -21.67 3.44
C SER A 282 -3.47 -22.85 3.58
N LEU A 283 -3.00 -24.10 3.40
CA LEU A 283 -3.81 -25.31 3.60
C LEU A 283 -4.19 -25.50 5.08
N TYR A 284 -3.35 -25.03 5.99
CA TYR A 284 -3.57 -25.10 7.43
C TYR A 284 -4.17 -23.80 8.00
N PHE A 285 -3.75 -22.66 7.44
CA PHE A 285 -4.15 -21.33 7.88
C PHE A 285 -4.67 -20.52 6.68
N PRO A 286 -5.96 -20.67 6.31
CA PRO A 286 -6.56 -19.98 5.17
C PRO A 286 -6.54 -18.44 5.32
N GLU A 287 -6.27 -17.92 6.52
CA GLU A 287 -6.14 -16.49 6.82
C GLU A 287 -4.79 -15.87 6.39
N LEU A 288 -3.80 -16.68 6.02
CA LEU A 288 -2.46 -16.19 5.68
C LEU A 288 -2.36 -15.43 4.35
N PRO A 289 -2.96 -15.91 3.24
CA PRO A 289 -2.84 -15.27 1.94
C PRO A 289 -3.46 -13.87 1.89
N GLY A 290 -2.99 -13.06 0.93
CA GLY A 290 -3.48 -11.72 0.69
C GLY A 290 -2.97 -10.65 1.65
N ASN A 291 -3.37 -9.40 1.39
CA ASN A 291 -2.91 -8.21 2.10
C ASN A 291 -3.39 -8.12 3.56
N GLY A 292 -4.27 -9.02 3.99
CA GLY A 292 -4.62 -9.18 5.38
C GLY A 292 -5.80 -8.38 5.92
N LYS A 293 -6.63 -7.80 5.06
CA LYS A 293 -7.88 -7.14 5.48
C LYS A 293 -8.86 -8.07 6.21
N GLY A 294 -9.08 -9.27 5.67
CA GLY A 294 -10.03 -10.24 6.24
C GLY A 294 -9.73 -10.57 7.72
N PRO A 295 -8.49 -11.02 8.04
CA PRO A 295 -8.12 -11.28 9.43
C PRO A 295 -8.14 -10.04 10.32
N MET A 296 -7.89 -8.84 9.76
CA MET A 296 -7.99 -7.59 10.53
C MET A 296 -9.44 -7.30 10.92
N GLN A 297 -10.39 -7.43 9.98
CA GLN A 297 -11.81 -7.25 10.25
C GLN A 297 -12.34 -8.27 11.29
N LEU A 298 -11.81 -9.49 11.29
CA LEU A 298 -12.17 -10.54 12.26
C LEU A 298 -11.57 -10.31 13.64
N ALA A 299 -10.32 -9.84 13.71
CA ALA A 299 -9.70 -9.44 14.97
C ALA A 299 -10.45 -8.26 15.61
N LEU A 300 -10.95 -7.33 14.79
CA LEU A 300 -11.79 -6.21 15.22
C LEU A 300 -13.18 -6.64 15.69
N SER A 301 -13.71 -7.77 15.20
CA SER A 301 -15.03 -8.29 15.55
C SER A 301 -15.00 -9.42 16.58
N ASP A 302 -13.90 -9.55 17.35
CA ASP A 302 -13.67 -10.60 18.36
C ASP A 302 -13.87 -12.04 17.84
N GLY A 303 -13.72 -12.26 16.53
CA GLY A 303 -13.99 -13.54 15.88
C GLY A 303 -12.84 -14.55 15.93
N LEU A 304 -11.69 -14.18 16.50
CA LEU A 304 -10.48 -15.00 16.54
C LEU A 304 -9.89 -15.06 17.95
N PRO A 305 -9.49 -16.25 18.45
CA PRO A 305 -8.81 -16.36 19.72
C PRO A 305 -7.42 -15.73 19.66
N LEU A 306 -6.98 -15.10 20.76
CA LEU A 306 -5.71 -14.36 20.84
C LEU A 306 -4.48 -15.21 20.45
N SER A 307 -4.50 -16.50 20.80
CA SER A 307 -3.44 -17.45 20.43
C SER A 307 -3.32 -17.60 18.92
N MET A 308 -4.44 -17.68 18.20
CA MET A 308 -4.46 -17.77 16.74
C MET A 308 -3.99 -16.46 16.10
N VAL A 309 -4.35 -15.30 16.65
CA VAL A 309 -3.84 -14.00 16.18
C VAL A 309 -2.32 -13.94 16.29
N ALA A 310 -1.75 -14.38 17.42
CA ALA A 310 -0.30 -14.40 17.62
C ALA A 310 0.40 -15.35 16.63
N VAL A 311 -0.12 -16.57 16.44
CA VAL A 311 0.41 -17.54 15.46
C VAL A 311 0.34 -16.99 14.04
N LEU A 312 -0.80 -16.43 13.64
CA LEU A 312 -0.98 -15.83 12.32
C LEU A 312 -0.04 -14.64 12.09
N LEU A 313 0.21 -13.83 13.13
CA LEU A 313 1.16 -12.72 13.03
C LEU A 313 2.58 -13.25 12.76
N VAL A 314 3.05 -14.22 13.53
CA VAL A 314 4.40 -14.81 13.35
C VAL A 314 4.53 -15.48 11.98
N LEU A 315 3.58 -16.32 11.60
CA LEU A 315 3.59 -17.00 10.31
C LEU A 315 3.57 -16.00 9.14
N LYS A 316 2.77 -14.94 9.24
CA LYS A 316 2.73 -13.91 8.19
C LYS A 316 4.05 -13.15 8.10
N MET A 317 4.75 -12.90 9.21
CA MET A 317 6.09 -12.31 9.18
C MET A 317 7.08 -13.21 8.44
N VAL A 318 7.09 -14.52 8.75
CA VAL A 318 7.97 -15.49 8.08
C VAL A 318 7.68 -15.52 6.58
N VAL A 319 6.42 -15.60 6.19
CA VAL A 319 5.99 -15.62 4.79
C VAL A 319 6.40 -14.33 4.07
N ILE A 320 6.14 -13.15 4.64
CA ILE A 320 6.51 -11.87 4.03
C ILE A 320 8.02 -11.79 3.85
N LEU A 321 8.82 -12.19 4.86
CA LEU A 321 10.27 -12.20 4.75
C LEU A 321 10.76 -13.16 3.67
N ALA A 322 10.19 -14.36 3.55
CA ALA A 322 10.54 -15.33 2.52
C ALA A 322 10.24 -14.80 1.11
N VAL A 323 9.04 -14.23 0.91
CA VAL A 323 8.60 -13.67 -0.38
C VAL A 323 9.44 -12.45 -0.79
N LEU A 324 9.74 -11.54 0.15
CA LEU A 324 10.63 -10.40 -0.09
C LEU A 324 12.08 -10.83 -0.36
N ARG A 325 12.58 -11.83 0.37
CA ARG A 325 13.92 -12.40 0.17
C ARG A 325 14.06 -13.05 -1.20
N GLY A 326 12.96 -13.61 -1.72
CA GLY A 326 12.83 -14.13 -3.09
C GLY A 326 12.74 -13.07 -4.17
N GLY A 327 12.64 -11.78 -3.80
CA GLY A 327 12.66 -10.67 -4.75
C GLY A 327 11.28 -10.21 -5.22
N ALA A 328 10.20 -10.65 -4.58
CA ALA A 328 8.89 -10.08 -4.83
C ALA A 328 8.81 -8.65 -4.27
N GLU A 329 8.12 -7.78 -5.00
CA GLU A 329 7.97 -6.37 -4.67
C GLU A 329 6.50 -6.05 -4.38
N GLY A 330 6.27 -5.08 -3.50
CA GLY A 330 4.92 -4.71 -3.09
C GLY A 330 4.88 -3.95 -1.77
N GLY A 331 3.66 -3.64 -1.35
CA GLY A 331 3.37 -2.84 -0.19
C GLY A 331 3.68 -3.50 1.17
N LEU A 332 4.03 -2.67 2.16
CA LEU A 332 4.25 -3.06 3.55
C LEU A 332 3.44 -2.23 4.56
N LEU A 333 2.74 -1.17 4.12
CA LEU A 333 1.95 -0.29 4.98
C LEU A 333 0.82 -1.06 5.66
N THR A 334 0.01 -1.81 4.89
CA THR A 334 -1.07 -2.63 5.46
C THR A 334 -0.54 -3.72 6.40
N GLN A 335 0.67 -4.22 6.14
CA GLN A 335 1.31 -5.23 6.98
C GLN A 335 1.83 -4.65 8.29
N GLY A 336 2.31 -3.40 8.27
CA GLY A 336 2.72 -2.67 9.46
C GLY A 336 1.57 -2.50 10.46
N TRP A 337 0.36 -2.19 9.98
CA TRP A 337 -0.83 -1.99 10.81
C TRP A 337 -1.22 -3.21 11.67
N ARG A 338 -0.81 -4.41 11.28
CA ARG A 338 -1.14 -5.65 12.01
C ARG A 338 -0.50 -5.76 13.39
N TRP A 339 0.65 -5.12 13.61
CA TRP A 339 1.25 -5.05 14.95
C TRP A 339 0.33 -4.31 15.91
N ALA A 340 -0.31 -3.24 15.44
CA ALA A 340 -1.29 -2.48 16.20
C ALA A 340 -2.50 -3.34 16.59
N ASP A 341 -2.99 -4.19 15.68
CA ASP A 341 -4.15 -5.05 15.91
C ASP A 341 -3.91 -6.14 16.96
N TRP A 342 -2.73 -6.78 16.97
CA TRP A 342 -2.41 -7.78 17.99
C TRP A 342 -2.51 -7.19 19.40
N SER A 343 -1.97 -5.99 19.59
CA SER A 343 -2.09 -5.29 20.86
C SER A 343 -3.51 -4.75 21.13
N ALA A 344 -4.33 -4.53 20.09
CA ALA A 344 -5.73 -4.16 20.24
C ALA A 344 -6.55 -5.36 20.73
N CYS A 345 -6.33 -6.55 20.16
CA CYS A 345 -6.97 -7.80 20.58
C CYS A 345 -6.56 -8.19 22.03
N CYS A 346 -5.30 -7.96 22.43
CA CYS A 346 -4.88 -8.11 23.83
C CYS A 346 -5.67 -7.22 24.80
N SER A 347 -6.11 -6.03 24.37
CA SER A 347 -6.83 -5.06 25.20
C SER A 347 -8.35 -5.08 24.99
N ALA A 348 -8.87 -5.77 23.97
CA ALA A 348 -10.31 -6.09 23.86
C ALA A 348 -10.80 -6.92 25.06
N ARG A 349 -9.90 -7.71 25.68
CA ARG A 349 -10.16 -8.42 26.94
C ARG A 349 -10.35 -7.48 28.16
N SER A 350 -10.11 -6.17 28.00
CA SER A 350 -10.38 -5.11 28.98
C SER A 350 -11.52 -4.15 28.57
N GLY A 351 -12.34 -4.48 27.56
CA GLY A 351 -13.63 -3.82 27.31
C GLY A 351 -13.69 -2.65 26.30
N SER A 352 -12.76 -2.52 25.35
CA SER A 352 -12.87 -1.52 24.27
C SER A 352 -12.17 -1.94 22.98
N SER A 353 -12.87 -2.67 22.11
CA SER A 353 -12.26 -3.45 21.01
C SER A 353 -11.94 -2.66 19.73
N ALA A 354 -12.70 -1.63 19.36
CA ALA A 354 -12.63 -1.06 18.00
C ALA A 354 -11.68 0.15 17.85
N SER A 355 -11.67 1.05 18.83
CA SER A 355 -10.91 2.31 18.74
C SER A 355 -9.40 2.15 18.94
N LEU A 356 -8.99 1.04 19.58
CA LEU A 356 -7.57 0.68 19.80
C LEU A 356 -6.81 0.51 18.49
N ALA A 357 -7.38 -0.19 17.51
CA ALA A 357 -6.68 -0.53 16.27
C ALA A 357 -6.37 0.72 15.42
N VAL A 358 -7.28 1.69 15.37
CA VAL A 358 -7.18 2.88 14.52
C VAL A 358 -6.10 3.85 15.01
N ILE A 359 -6.08 4.17 16.30
CA ILE A 359 -5.07 5.07 16.90
C ILE A 359 -3.68 4.41 16.87
N LYS A 360 -3.62 3.08 17.04
CA LYS A 360 -2.38 2.32 16.99
C LYS A 360 -1.81 2.15 15.57
N ALA A 361 -2.68 2.03 14.55
CA ALA A 361 -2.27 2.07 13.15
C ALA A 361 -1.70 3.44 12.75
N ALA A 362 -2.24 4.52 13.34
CA ALA A 362 -1.74 5.88 13.16
C ALA A 362 -0.39 6.13 13.88
N SER A 363 -0.17 5.58 15.08
CA SER A 363 1.13 5.73 15.78
C SER A 363 2.27 4.95 15.11
N LEU A 364 1.97 3.84 14.43
CA LEU A 364 2.93 3.12 13.58
C LEU A 364 3.36 3.92 12.34
N TRP A 365 2.50 4.82 11.86
CA TRP A 365 2.83 5.75 10.79
C TRP A 365 3.82 6.83 11.28
N TRP A 366 3.64 7.30 12.52
CA TRP A 366 4.46 8.34 13.18
C TRP A 366 5.87 7.87 13.60
N GLY A 367 6.08 6.57 13.83
CA GLY A 367 7.37 5.99 14.24
C GLY A 367 8.48 5.97 13.17
N ARG A 368 8.32 6.67 12.04
CA ARG A 368 9.36 6.76 11.00
C ARG A 368 10.45 7.76 11.42
N PRO A 369 11.75 7.41 11.38
CA PRO A 369 12.80 8.40 11.27
C PRO A 369 12.66 9.13 9.93
N ARG A 370 12.78 10.46 10.02
CA ARG A 370 12.70 11.43 8.92
C ARG A 370 13.63 11.00 7.78
N PHE A 371 13.12 10.97 6.55
CA PHE A 371 13.96 10.76 5.37
C PHE A 371 14.82 12.02 5.20
N SER A 372 16.08 11.95 5.61
CA SER A 372 17.08 12.93 5.19
C SER A 372 17.34 12.70 3.70
N PRO A 373 17.09 13.67 2.80
CA PRO A 373 17.59 13.56 1.44
C PRO A 373 19.13 13.46 1.49
N PRO A 374 19.77 12.61 0.68
CA PRO A 374 21.23 12.62 0.61
C PRO A 374 21.71 14.01 0.15
N PRO A 375 22.86 14.49 0.65
CA PRO A 375 23.40 15.78 0.22
C PRO A 375 23.63 15.75 -1.29
N CYS A 376 23.03 16.70 -2.00
CA CYS A 376 23.28 16.93 -3.41
C CYS A 376 24.78 17.17 -3.61
N ARG A 377 25.51 16.18 -4.12
CA ARG A 377 26.81 16.44 -4.75
C ARG A 377 26.53 16.85 -6.18
N CYS A 378 26.47 18.15 -6.41
CA CYS A 378 26.64 18.70 -7.75
C CYS A 378 28.02 18.26 -8.26
N ARG A 379 28.06 17.58 -9.40
CA ARG A 379 29.23 17.46 -10.25
C ARG A 379 28.93 18.14 -11.57
#